data_AF-A0A519V439-F1
#
_entry.id   AF-A0A519V439-F1
#
_cell.length_a   1.000
_cell.length_b   1.000
_cell.length_c   1.000
_cell.angle_alpha   90.00
_cell.angle_beta   90.00
_cell.angle_gamma   90.00
#
_symmetry.space_group_name_H-M   'P 1'
#
loop_
_entity.id
_entity.type
_entity.pdbx_description
1 polymer ?
#
loop_
_entity_poly.entity_id
_entity_poly.type
_entity_poly.pdbx_seq_one_letter_code
_entity_poly.pdbx_strand_id
1 'polypeptide(L)'
;MRIFYLLTGLLLALGQVVAAQSAPADGRTLEFIPNQGQWPGSVRYAGAVPGGHLYLEPGGLRYVLIQGIEHPHAAAHTPAGDAPRLPAADSLVRGHQVRVHFVGADAATPLVPTETTGEVRNYLHGRDPAHWAHAVPGYRQVRYQAPWPGIGARFYENQRQQLEYDFELAAGANPALVRLQYEGASRLALGPDGRLHIGTTLGELTELAPHAYQTDPASGEHQPVACRYRLHAADATVTFELGRYDHHRPLVIDPTVQFST
;
A
#
# COMPACT_ATOMS: atom_id res chain seq x y z
N MET A 1 -27.97 -74.41 -7.35
CA MET A 1 -26.82 -74.14 -6.46
C MET A 1 -26.30 -72.76 -6.82
N ARG A 2 -26.73 -71.72 -6.09
CA ARG A 2 -26.41 -70.30 -6.34
C ARG A 2 -25.26 -69.90 -5.43
N ILE A 3 -24.15 -69.43 -5.99
CA ILE A 3 -22.98 -68.94 -5.26
C ILE A 3 -23.17 -67.44 -5.05
N PHE A 4 -23.26 -67.01 -3.79
CA PHE A 4 -23.19 -65.60 -3.39
C PHE A 4 -21.72 -65.25 -3.10
N TYR A 5 -21.18 -64.24 -3.79
CA TYR A 5 -19.97 -63.55 -3.38
C TYR A 5 -20.38 -62.29 -2.61
N LEU A 6 -20.04 -62.22 -1.33
CA LEU A 6 -20.11 -60.98 -0.53
C LEU A 6 -18.81 -60.21 -0.80
N LEU A 7 -18.90 -59.11 -1.57
CA LEU A 7 -17.84 -58.10 -1.65
C LEU A 7 -18.12 -57.04 -0.59
N THR A 8 -17.36 -57.04 0.51
CA THR A 8 -17.30 -55.92 1.45
C THR A 8 -16.41 -54.83 0.86
N GLY A 9 -17.03 -53.78 0.32
CA GLY A 9 -16.34 -52.56 -0.13
C GLY A 9 -15.95 -51.68 1.04
N LEU A 10 -14.64 -51.47 1.21
CA LEU A 10 -14.07 -50.48 2.13
C LEU A 10 -14.27 -49.07 1.54
N LEU A 11 -15.19 -48.29 2.10
CA LEU A 11 -15.41 -46.90 1.71
C LEU A 11 -14.35 -46.01 2.40
N LEU A 12 -13.29 -45.64 1.69
CA LEU A 12 -12.36 -44.59 2.11
C LEU A 12 -13.01 -43.23 1.83
N ALA A 13 -13.63 -42.64 2.87
CA ALA A 13 -14.06 -41.25 2.83
C ALA A 13 -12.82 -40.34 2.89
N LEU A 14 -12.35 -39.89 1.73
CA LEU A 14 -11.41 -38.78 1.62
C LEU A 14 -12.14 -37.50 2.04
N GLY A 15 -12.05 -37.17 3.33
CA GLY A 15 -12.44 -35.85 3.83
C GLY A 15 -11.60 -34.79 3.14
N GLN A 16 -12.22 -33.98 2.30
CA GLN A 16 -11.63 -32.76 1.76
C GLN A 16 -11.41 -31.82 2.95
N VAL A 17 -10.17 -31.72 3.44
CA VAL A 17 -9.79 -30.63 4.31
C VAL A 17 -9.77 -29.38 3.43
N VAL A 18 -10.87 -28.65 3.43
CA VAL A 18 -10.87 -27.25 3.00
C VAL A 18 -10.00 -26.53 4.01
N ALA A 19 -8.73 -26.30 3.64
CA ALA A 19 -7.88 -25.38 4.39
C ALA A 19 -8.52 -24.00 4.24
N ALA A 20 -9.31 -23.61 5.23
CA ALA A 20 -9.72 -22.22 5.40
C ALA A 20 -8.43 -21.40 5.45
N GLN A 21 -8.27 -20.47 4.50
CA GLN A 21 -7.25 -19.43 4.62
C GLN A 21 -7.58 -18.67 5.91
N SER A 22 -6.78 -18.89 6.93
CA SER A 22 -6.85 -18.13 8.16
C SER A 22 -6.60 -16.67 7.80
N ALA A 23 -7.60 -15.81 8.05
CA ALA A 23 -7.39 -14.38 8.07
C ALA A 23 -6.22 -14.07 9.02
N PRO A 24 -5.37 -13.06 8.72
CA PRO A 24 -4.28 -12.70 9.61
C PRO A 24 -4.82 -12.40 11.00
N ALA A 25 -4.15 -12.96 12.03
CA ALA A 25 -4.64 -13.00 13.41
C ALA A 25 -4.84 -11.61 14.06
N ASP A 26 -4.39 -10.54 13.41
CA ASP A 26 -4.46 -9.15 13.86
C ASP A 26 -5.43 -8.27 13.05
N GLY A 27 -6.14 -8.84 12.07
CA GLY A 27 -7.05 -8.11 11.20
C GLY A 27 -6.38 -7.19 10.17
N ARG A 28 -5.05 -7.13 10.11
CA ARG A 28 -4.32 -6.27 9.16
C ARG A 28 -4.29 -6.85 7.76
N THR A 29 -4.58 -6.04 6.76
CA THR A 29 -4.75 -6.52 5.37
C THR A 29 -3.62 -6.10 4.44
N LEU A 30 -3.08 -4.90 4.61
CA LEU A 30 -1.96 -4.40 3.83
C LEU A 30 -0.66 -5.14 4.20
N GLU A 31 0.10 -5.43 3.16
CA GLU A 31 1.43 -6.00 3.23
C GLU A 31 2.33 -5.40 2.17
N PHE A 32 3.63 -5.36 2.44
CA PHE A 32 4.66 -4.94 1.53
C PHE A 32 5.48 -6.15 1.09
N ILE A 33 5.44 -6.46 -0.20
CA ILE A 33 6.17 -7.58 -0.79
C ILE A 33 7.43 -7.04 -1.46
N PRO A 34 8.63 -7.55 -1.13
CA PRO A 34 9.88 -7.14 -1.77
C PRO A 34 9.91 -7.57 -3.23
N ASN A 35 10.44 -6.71 -4.09
CA ASN A 35 10.63 -7.03 -5.50
C ASN A 35 11.83 -7.98 -5.66
N GLN A 36 11.57 -9.18 -6.18
CA GLN A 36 12.56 -10.17 -6.61
C GLN A 36 12.41 -10.48 -8.12
N GLY A 37 11.81 -9.56 -8.88
CA GLY A 37 11.59 -9.69 -10.33
C GLY A 37 10.12 -9.75 -10.74
N GLN A 38 9.18 -9.62 -9.81
CA GLN A 38 7.74 -9.62 -10.12
C GLN A 38 7.27 -8.32 -10.78
N TRP A 39 8.00 -7.22 -10.53
CA TRP A 39 7.67 -5.87 -11.00
C TRP A 39 8.87 -5.20 -11.66
N PRO A 40 8.67 -4.09 -12.41
CA PRO A 40 9.78 -3.32 -12.98
C PRO A 40 10.86 -2.99 -11.97
N GLY A 41 12.13 -2.96 -12.40
CA GLY A 41 13.30 -2.83 -11.51
C GLY A 41 13.38 -1.54 -10.67
N SER A 42 12.53 -0.54 -10.94
CA SER A 42 12.37 0.64 -10.08
C SER A 42 11.63 0.32 -8.78
N VAL A 43 10.78 -0.71 -8.77
CA VAL A 43 10.00 -1.11 -7.59
C VAL A 43 10.92 -1.80 -6.60
N ARG A 44 10.84 -1.39 -5.33
CA ARG A 44 11.50 -2.06 -4.19
C ARG A 44 10.51 -2.90 -3.40
N TYR A 45 9.33 -2.35 -3.14
CA TYR A 45 8.23 -3.05 -2.49
C TYR A 45 6.91 -2.73 -3.19
N ALA A 46 6.00 -3.70 -3.20
CA ALA A 46 4.63 -3.52 -3.66
C ALA A 46 3.65 -3.81 -2.52
N GLY A 47 2.60 -3.01 -2.40
CA GLY A 47 1.48 -3.26 -1.50
C GLY A 47 0.15 -3.18 -2.25
N ALA A 48 -0.78 -4.08 -1.93
CA ALA A 48 -2.13 -4.00 -2.46
C ALA A 48 -2.90 -2.88 -1.73
N VAL A 49 -3.54 -2.00 -2.48
CA VAL A 49 -4.39 -0.93 -1.96
C VAL A 49 -5.73 -0.96 -2.69
N PRO A 50 -6.81 -0.37 -2.15
CA PRO A 50 -8.07 -0.31 -2.86
C PRO A 50 -7.90 0.27 -4.27
N GLY A 51 -8.40 -0.45 -5.27
CA GLY A 51 -8.31 -0.04 -6.68
C GLY A 51 -6.97 -0.31 -7.37
N GLY A 52 -5.97 -0.90 -6.71
CA GLY A 52 -4.73 -1.30 -7.38
C GLY A 52 -3.53 -1.55 -6.46
N HIS A 53 -2.40 -0.93 -6.79
CA HIS A 53 -1.13 -1.14 -6.08
C HIS A 53 -0.45 0.17 -5.68
N LEU A 54 0.15 0.16 -4.49
CA LEU A 54 1.20 1.07 -4.09
C LEU A 54 2.56 0.42 -4.41
N TYR A 55 3.46 1.16 -5.04
CA TYR A 55 4.85 0.79 -5.22
C TYR A 55 5.75 1.77 -4.47
N LEU A 56 6.65 1.24 -3.64
CA LEU A 56 7.73 1.99 -3.04
C LEU A 56 8.95 1.93 -3.97
N GLU A 57 9.52 3.09 -4.31
CA GLU A 57 10.57 3.25 -5.32
C GLU A 57 11.71 4.13 -4.76
N PRO A 58 12.92 4.11 -5.36
CA PRO A 58 13.95 5.09 -5.05
C PRO A 58 13.40 6.51 -5.19
N GLY A 59 13.45 7.29 -4.10
CA GLY A 59 13.04 8.70 -4.12
C GLY A 59 11.53 8.95 -4.19
N GLY A 60 10.67 7.99 -3.84
CA GLY A 60 9.23 8.25 -3.76
C GLY A 60 8.34 7.01 -3.80
N LEU A 61 7.08 7.22 -4.15
CA LEU A 61 6.11 6.15 -4.30
C LEU A 61 5.26 6.33 -5.55
N ARG A 62 4.58 5.27 -5.95
CA ARG A 62 3.68 5.28 -7.10
C ARG A 62 2.41 4.50 -6.80
N TYR A 63 1.27 5.15 -6.97
CA TYR A 63 -0.02 4.50 -7.07
C TYR A 63 -0.27 4.08 -8.51
N VAL A 64 -0.66 2.83 -8.72
CA VAL A 64 -1.20 2.34 -9.99
C VAL A 64 -2.61 1.84 -9.72
N LEU A 65 -3.59 2.61 -10.20
CA LEU A 65 -5.00 2.28 -10.13
C LEU A 65 -5.42 1.58 -11.42
N ILE A 66 -6.21 0.54 -11.28
CA ILE A 66 -6.71 -0.28 -12.38
C ILE A 66 -8.23 -0.29 -12.25
N GLN A 67 -8.92 -0.04 -13.36
CA GLN A 67 -10.37 -0.15 -13.41
C GLN A 67 -10.77 -1.54 -12.91
N GLY A 68 -11.66 -1.58 -11.90
CA GLY A 68 -12.24 -2.83 -11.44
C GLY A 68 -12.85 -3.55 -12.63
N ILE A 69 -12.33 -4.75 -12.92
CA ILE A 69 -13.01 -5.66 -13.82
C ILE A 69 -14.15 -6.22 -13.00
N GLU A 70 -15.39 -5.81 -13.27
CA GLU A 70 -16.55 -6.51 -12.74
C GLU A 70 -16.45 -7.96 -13.23
N HIS A 71 -15.97 -8.85 -12.36
CA HIS A 71 -16.18 -10.26 -12.57
C HIS A 71 -17.69 -10.48 -12.42
N PRO A 72 -18.38 -11.05 -13.43
CA PRO A 72 -19.84 -11.22 -13.41
C PRO A 72 -20.37 -12.25 -12.38
N HIS A 73 -19.76 -12.33 -11.19
CA HIS A 73 -20.22 -13.16 -10.07
C HIS A 73 -20.97 -12.37 -8.99
N ALA A 74 -20.92 -11.03 -8.98
CA ALA A 74 -21.64 -10.23 -7.97
C ALA A 74 -23.09 -9.92 -8.37
N ALA A 75 -23.44 -10.09 -9.65
CA ALA A 75 -24.75 -9.74 -10.18
C ALA A 75 -25.36 -10.87 -11.01
N ALA A 76 -25.43 -12.08 -10.46
CA ALA A 76 -26.53 -12.99 -10.77
C ALA A 76 -26.51 -14.24 -9.87
N HIS A 77 -27.56 -14.42 -9.07
CA HIS A 77 -28.16 -15.74 -8.93
C HIS A 77 -28.78 -16.12 -10.29
N THR A 78 -27.96 -16.42 -11.30
CA THR A 78 -28.44 -17.08 -12.51
C THR A 78 -28.44 -18.59 -12.27
N PRO A 79 -29.46 -19.32 -12.74
CA PRO A 79 -29.49 -20.77 -12.64
C PRO A 79 -28.24 -21.38 -13.28
N ALA A 80 -27.75 -22.47 -12.69
CA ALA A 80 -26.60 -23.23 -13.16
C ALA A 80 -26.73 -23.57 -14.66
N GLY A 81 -25.90 -22.95 -15.51
CA GLY A 81 -25.92 -23.19 -16.96
C GLY A 81 -24.89 -22.38 -17.74
N ASP A 82 -24.63 -21.13 -17.33
CA ASP A 82 -23.67 -20.27 -18.03
C ASP A 82 -22.35 -20.18 -17.25
N ALA A 83 -21.28 -20.74 -17.82
CA ALA A 83 -19.93 -20.54 -17.32
C ALA A 83 -19.61 -19.04 -17.25
N PRO A 84 -18.85 -18.58 -16.25
CA PRO A 84 -18.47 -17.18 -16.17
C PRO A 84 -17.72 -16.78 -17.43
N ARG A 85 -18.30 -15.87 -18.22
CA ARG A 85 -17.62 -15.28 -19.37
C ARG A 85 -16.44 -14.48 -18.84
N LEU A 86 -15.23 -15.00 -19.06
CA LEU A 86 -14.02 -14.20 -18.95
C LEU A 86 -14.15 -13.02 -19.93
N PRO A 87 -13.64 -11.83 -19.58
CA PRO A 87 -13.51 -10.74 -20.55
C PRO A 87 -12.78 -11.27 -21.80
N ALA A 88 -13.16 -10.77 -22.97
CA ALA A 88 -12.43 -11.09 -24.19
C ALA A 88 -10.94 -10.71 -24.00
N ALA A 89 -10.03 -11.47 -24.62
CA ALA A 89 -8.59 -11.30 -24.41
C ALA A 89 -8.07 -9.91 -24.84
N ASP A 90 -8.87 -9.17 -25.60
CA ASP A 90 -8.66 -7.81 -26.11
C ASP A 90 -9.43 -6.73 -25.33
N SER A 91 -10.14 -7.08 -24.26
CA SER A 91 -10.76 -6.10 -23.37
C SER A 91 -9.69 -5.22 -22.73
N LEU A 92 -9.64 -3.95 -23.15
CA LEU A 92 -8.75 -2.95 -22.57
C LEU A 92 -9.18 -2.62 -21.15
N VAL A 93 -8.30 -2.85 -20.18
CA VAL A 93 -8.47 -2.39 -18.81
C VAL A 93 -7.85 -1.00 -18.69
N ARG A 94 -8.64 -0.02 -18.24
CA ARG A 94 -8.12 1.33 -18.01
C ARG A 94 -7.25 1.33 -16.76
N GLY A 95 -6.10 1.98 -16.84
CA GLY A 95 -5.22 2.22 -15.70
C GLY A 95 -4.91 3.70 -15.57
N HIS A 96 -4.58 4.14 -14.36
CA HIS A 96 -4.09 5.48 -14.08
C HIS A 96 -2.98 5.39 -13.04
N GLN A 97 -1.86 6.06 -13.27
CA GLN A 97 -0.77 6.12 -12.29
C GLN A 97 -0.59 7.52 -11.74
N VAL A 98 -0.28 7.61 -10.45
CA VAL A 98 0.17 8.85 -9.80
C VAL A 98 1.50 8.54 -9.13
N ARG A 99 2.55 9.28 -9.47
CA ARG A 99 3.84 9.22 -8.77
C ARG A 99 3.93 10.37 -7.78
N VAL A 100 4.43 10.06 -6.58
CA VAL A 100 4.76 11.05 -5.56
C VAL A 100 6.27 11.02 -5.38
N HIS A 101 6.94 12.05 -5.89
CA HIS A 101 8.38 12.21 -5.80
C HIS A 101 8.75 12.89 -4.49
N PHE A 102 9.72 12.32 -3.77
CA PHE A 102 10.36 12.93 -2.62
C PHE A 102 11.45 13.88 -3.12
N VAL A 103 11.09 15.15 -3.29
CA VAL A 103 11.99 16.13 -3.93
C VAL A 103 13.23 16.34 -3.09
N GLY A 104 14.40 16.14 -3.70
CA GLY A 104 15.70 16.28 -3.03
C GLY A 104 16.05 15.14 -2.08
N ALA A 105 15.29 14.03 -2.09
CA ALA A 105 15.63 12.87 -1.28
C ALA A 105 16.82 12.09 -1.85
N ASP A 106 17.57 11.43 -0.96
CA ASP A 106 18.60 10.46 -1.34
C ASP A 106 17.93 9.20 -1.90
N ALA A 107 17.99 9.04 -3.23
CA ALA A 107 17.46 7.86 -3.92
C ALA A 107 18.19 6.55 -3.54
N ALA A 108 19.38 6.64 -2.95
CA ALA A 108 20.12 5.48 -2.45
C ALA A 108 19.76 5.12 -0.99
N THR A 109 18.86 5.87 -0.32
CA THR A 109 18.44 5.55 1.04
C THR A 109 17.94 4.09 1.13
N PRO A 110 18.39 3.31 2.12
CA PRO A 110 17.86 1.97 2.32
C PRO A 110 16.37 2.01 2.65
N LEU A 111 15.61 1.08 2.06
CA LEU A 111 14.27 0.73 2.49
C LEU A 111 14.39 -0.52 3.35
N VAL A 112 14.06 -0.41 4.63
CA VAL A 112 14.17 -1.52 5.58
C VAL A 112 12.77 -2.01 5.96
N PRO A 113 12.45 -3.27 5.66
CA PRO A 113 11.18 -3.86 6.06
C PRO A 113 11.24 -4.35 7.50
N THR A 114 10.10 -4.30 8.19
CA THR A 114 9.93 -4.85 9.54
C THR A 114 8.60 -5.56 9.64
N GLU A 115 8.44 -6.39 10.68
CA GLU A 115 7.20 -7.16 10.94
C GLU A 115 6.83 -8.10 9.78
N THR A 116 7.60 -9.17 9.62
CA THR A 116 7.35 -10.20 8.60
C THR A 116 5.97 -10.82 8.75
N THR A 117 5.24 -11.00 7.65
CA THR A 117 4.01 -11.80 7.59
C THR A 117 4.35 -13.28 7.74
N GLY A 118 3.50 -14.07 8.39
CA GLY A 118 3.74 -15.51 8.53
C GLY A 118 3.70 -16.25 7.19
N GLU A 119 2.99 -15.69 6.20
CA GLU A 119 2.80 -16.26 4.88
C GLU A 119 3.90 -15.85 3.89
N VAL A 120 4.16 -16.75 2.93
CA VAL A 120 5.05 -16.50 1.79
C VAL A 120 4.32 -16.66 0.47
N ARG A 121 4.82 -16.00 -0.58
CA ARG A 121 4.25 -15.99 -1.92
C ARG A 121 5.21 -16.61 -2.94
N ASN A 122 4.65 -17.25 -3.95
CA ASN A 122 5.39 -17.72 -5.11
C ASN A 122 4.85 -17.02 -6.36
N TYR A 123 5.76 -16.48 -7.16
CA TYR A 123 5.45 -15.76 -8.40
C TYR A 123 6.07 -16.53 -9.55
N LEU A 124 5.24 -17.15 -10.38
CA LEU A 124 5.66 -18.01 -11.48
C LEU A 124 5.37 -17.33 -12.83
N HIS A 125 6.14 -16.29 -13.15
CA HIS A 125 5.92 -15.49 -14.36
C HIS A 125 6.46 -16.21 -15.61
N GLY A 126 5.57 -16.53 -16.54
CA GLY A 126 5.93 -17.18 -17.80
C GLY A 126 6.44 -18.61 -17.60
N ARG A 127 7.06 -19.15 -18.67
CA ARG A 127 7.53 -20.54 -18.71
C ARG A 127 8.97 -20.73 -18.24
N ASP A 128 9.72 -19.65 -18.08
CA ASP A 128 11.14 -19.69 -17.71
C ASP A 128 11.28 -19.57 -16.18
N PRO A 129 11.77 -20.62 -15.49
CA PRO A 129 11.97 -20.59 -14.05
C PRO A 129 12.96 -19.54 -13.56
N ALA A 130 13.83 -19.00 -14.43
CA ALA A 130 14.72 -17.89 -14.07
C ALA A 130 13.97 -16.59 -13.74
N HIS A 131 12.71 -16.47 -14.18
CA HIS A 131 11.83 -15.35 -13.86
C HIS A 131 10.89 -15.66 -12.68
N TRP A 132 11.06 -16.80 -12.02
CA TRP A 132 10.24 -17.17 -10.87
C TRP A 132 10.85 -16.65 -9.58
N ALA A 133 10.00 -16.17 -8.68
CA ALA A 133 10.39 -15.82 -7.32
C ALA A 133 9.65 -16.73 -6.33
N HIS A 134 10.41 -17.36 -5.43
CA HIS A 134 9.89 -18.36 -4.50
C HIS A 134 9.99 -17.88 -3.06
N ALA A 135 9.04 -18.34 -2.24
CA ALA A 135 9.02 -18.10 -0.79
C ALA A 135 9.24 -16.61 -0.42
N VAL A 136 8.64 -15.71 -1.20
CA VAL A 136 8.77 -14.27 -1.01
C VAL A 136 7.98 -13.87 0.25
N PRO A 137 8.63 -13.35 1.31
CA PRO A 137 7.93 -12.94 2.53
C PRO A 137 7.16 -11.65 2.28
N GLY A 138 6.09 -11.42 3.04
CA GLY A 138 5.48 -10.10 3.19
C GLY A 138 5.97 -9.41 4.45
N TYR A 139 5.72 -8.10 4.55
CA TYR A 139 6.05 -7.28 5.72
C TYR A 139 4.92 -6.32 6.03
N ARG A 140 4.70 -5.98 7.30
CA ARG A 140 3.67 -5.02 7.70
C ARG A 140 4.13 -3.58 7.67
N GLN A 141 5.44 -3.35 7.62
CA GLN A 141 6.02 -2.01 7.59
C GLN A 141 7.26 -1.97 6.70
N VAL A 142 7.45 -0.85 6.01
CA VAL A 142 8.70 -0.52 5.30
C VAL A 142 9.12 0.90 5.65
N ARG A 143 10.40 1.10 5.97
CA ARG A 143 10.97 2.40 6.32
C ARG A 143 12.04 2.83 5.33
N TYR A 144 11.90 4.00 4.72
CA TYR A 144 13.03 4.75 4.17
C TYR A 144 13.85 5.29 5.34
N GLN A 145 15.09 4.82 5.48
CA GLN A 145 15.89 5.14 6.68
C GLN A 145 16.21 6.62 6.83
N ALA A 146 16.70 7.26 5.75
CA ALA A 146 17.12 8.66 5.73
C ALA A 146 16.92 9.26 4.33
N PRO A 147 15.68 9.34 3.80
CA PRO A 147 15.40 10.00 2.52
C PRO A 147 15.88 11.45 2.52
N TRP A 148 15.86 12.14 3.66
CA TRP A 148 16.55 13.41 3.84
C TRP A 148 17.42 13.38 5.11
N PRO A 149 18.42 14.28 5.25
CA PRO A 149 19.24 14.35 6.46
C PRO A 149 18.39 14.49 7.73
N GLY A 150 18.45 13.47 8.59
CA GLY A 150 17.72 13.42 9.87
C GLY A 150 16.23 13.15 9.75
N ILE A 151 15.72 12.73 8.59
CA ILE A 151 14.29 12.47 8.36
C ILE A 151 14.11 11.06 7.81
N GLY A 152 13.34 10.21 8.51
CA GLY A 152 12.85 8.93 8.01
C GLY A 152 11.46 9.02 7.40
N ALA A 153 11.08 8.03 6.59
CA ALA A 153 9.68 7.86 6.16
C ALA A 153 9.23 6.41 6.39
N ARG A 154 8.14 6.20 7.12
CA ARG A 154 7.67 4.87 7.55
C ARG A 154 6.28 4.60 6.97
N PHE A 155 6.10 3.47 6.30
CA PHE A 155 4.85 3.08 5.65
C PHE A 155 4.26 1.86 6.34
N TYR A 156 2.97 1.92 6.71
CA TYR A 156 2.29 0.86 7.44
C TYR A 156 0.77 0.93 7.25
N GLU A 157 0.05 -0.03 7.84
CA GLU A 157 -1.41 -0.02 7.94
C GLU A 157 -1.83 0.49 9.32
N ASN A 158 -2.67 1.52 9.37
CA ASN A 158 -3.21 2.01 10.64
C ASN A 158 -4.34 1.12 11.18
N GLN A 159 -4.83 1.45 12.36
CA GLN A 159 -5.89 0.69 13.05
C GLN A 159 -7.22 0.63 12.28
N ARG A 160 -7.42 1.50 11.29
CA ARG A 160 -8.60 1.53 10.42
C ARG A 160 -8.39 0.78 9.10
N GLN A 161 -7.33 -0.02 9.00
CA GLN A 161 -6.96 -0.77 7.80
C GLN A 161 -6.68 0.15 6.60
N GLN A 162 -6.15 1.35 6.86
CA GLN A 162 -5.80 2.32 5.84
C GLN A 162 -4.28 2.43 5.73
N LEU A 163 -3.80 2.67 4.51
CA LEU A 163 -2.40 3.03 4.27
C LEU A 163 -2.11 4.36 4.99
N GLU A 164 -1.09 4.35 5.83
CA GLU A 164 -0.58 5.52 6.51
C GLU A 164 0.95 5.57 6.34
N TYR A 165 1.49 6.79 6.34
CA TYR A 165 2.92 6.95 6.39
C TYR A 165 3.34 8.14 7.24
N ASP A 166 4.41 7.97 8.00
CA ASP A 166 4.96 9.01 8.88
C ASP A 166 6.25 9.54 8.30
N PHE A 167 6.43 10.87 8.36
CA PHE A 167 7.75 11.48 8.33
C PHE A 167 8.26 11.66 9.75
N GLU A 168 9.36 10.99 10.08
CA GLU A 168 9.96 11.01 11.40
C GLU A 168 11.22 11.88 11.37
N LEU A 169 11.12 13.08 11.93
CA LEU A 169 12.17 14.07 11.96
C LEU A 169 12.91 13.96 13.30
N ALA A 170 14.22 13.72 13.24
CA ALA A 170 15.10 13.83 14.40
C ALA A 170 15.13 15.28 14.94
N ALA A 171 15.56 15.44 16.19
CA ALA A 171 15.78 16.77 16.76
C ALA A 171 16.70 17.61 15.86
N GLY A 172 16.29 18.85 15.58
CA GLY A 172 17.00 19.77 14.69
C GLY A 172 16.88 19.49 13.18
N ALA A 173 16.21 18.41 12.75
CA ALA A 173 16.00 18.16 11.32
C ALA A 173 15.11 19.25 10.70
N ASN A 174 15.36 19.58 9.43
CA ASN A 174 14.67 20.65 8.74
C ASN A 174 13.39 20.14 8.05
N PRO A 175 12.16 20.44 8.57
CA PRO A 175 10.92 19.97 7.96
C PRO A 175 10.66 20.52 6.55
N ALA A 176 11.28 21.65 6.18
CA ALA A 176 11.11 22.22 4.84
C ALA A 176 11.70 21.34 3.72
N LEU A 177 12.49 20.33 4.06
CA LEU A 177 13.01 19.34 3.11
C LEU A 177 11.92 18.36 2.66
N VAL A 178 10.89 18.12 3.47
CA VAL A 178 9.80 17.21 3.12
C VAL A 178 8.90 17.87 2.07
N ARG A 179 9.16 17.54 0.81
CA ARG A 179 8.51 18.08 -0.37
C ARG A 179 8.02 16.93 -1.24
N LEU A 180 6.71 16.86 -1.46
CA LEU A 180 6.04 15.77 -2.18
C LEU A 180 5.52 16.30 -3.51
N GLN A 181 6.15 15.94 -4.62
CA GLN A 181 5.70 16.36 -5.95
C GLN A 181 4.84 15.27 -6.59
N TYR A 182 3.62 15.62 -7.00
CA TYR A 182 2.68 14.70 -7.62
C TYR A 182 2.75 14.81 -9.15
N GLU A 183 3.09 13.70 -9.80
CA GLU A 183 3.09 13.54 -11.25
C GLU A 183 1.99 12.57 -11.66
N GLY A 184 1.26 12.91 -12.74
CA GLY A 184 0.23 12.04 -13.32
C GLY A 184 -1.19 12.29 -12.83
N ALA A 185 -1.36 13.00 -11.70
CA ALA A 185 -2.69 13.40 -11.22
C ALA A 185 -3.42 14.28 -12.25
N SER A 186 -4.71 14.01 -12.50
CA SER A 186 -5.54 14.85 -13.37
C SER A 186 -5.93 16.17 -12.69
N ARG A 187 -5.91 16.20 -11.36
CA ARG A 187 -6.14 17.37 -10.51
C ARG A 187 -5.43 17.19 -9.18
N LEU A 188 -4.90 18.27 -8.63
CA LEU A 188 -4.38 18.32 -7.26
C LEU A 188 -4.95 19.56 -6.56
N ALA A 189 -5.61 19.38 -5.42
CA ALA A 189 -6.23 20.50 -4.71
C ALA A 189 -6.37 20.26 -3.20
N LEU A 190 -6.41 21.35 -2.44
CA LEU A 190 -6.75 21.32 -1.02
C LEU A 190 -8.25 21.58 -0.82
N GLY A 191 -8.89 20.73 -0.02
CA GLY A 191 -10.26 20.90 0.45
C GLY A 191 -10.36 21.91 1.61
N PRO A 192 -11.57 22.43 1.90
CA PRO A 192 -11.79 23.33 3.03
C PRO A 192 -11.56 22.68 4.39
N ASP A 193 -11.60 21.35 4.45
CA ASP A 193 -11.30 20.52 5.62
C ASP A 193 -9.80 20.19 5.77
N GLY A 194 -8.94 20.77 4.91
CA GLY A 194 -7.50 20.59 4.94
C GLY A 194 -7.01 19.29 4.29
N ARG A 195 -7.89 18.51 3.66
CA ARG A 195 -7.53 17.29 2.93
C ARG A 195 -6.93 17.60 1.57
N LEU A 196 -6.03 16.75 1.10
CA LEU A 196 -5.47 16.81 -0.23
C LEU A 196 -6.24 15.86 -1.15
N HIS A 197 -6.82 16.41 -2.20
CA HIS A 197 -7.57 15.68 -3.22
C HIS A 197 -6.71 15.49 -4.46
N ILE A 198 -6.46 14.23 -4.82
CA ILE A 198 -5.64 13.81 -5.95
C ILE A 198 -6.57 13.11 -6.95
N GLY A 199 -6.99 13.88 -7.96
CA GLY A 199 -7.87 13.40 -9.01
C GLY A 199 -7.16 12.44 -9.96
N THR A 200 -7.85 11.39 -10.35
CA THR A 200 -7.42 10.46 -11.40
C THR A 200 -8.55 10.27 -12.42
N THR A 201 -8.30 9.54 -13.49
CA THR A 201 -9.36 9.17 -14.45
C THR A 201 -10.24 8.02 -13.97
N LEU A 202 -9.93 7.44 -12.80
CA LEU A 202 -10.58 6.26 -12.22
C LEU A 202 -11.18 6.54 -10.84
N GLY A 203 -11.24 7.80 -10.41
CA GLY A 203 -11.69 8.18 -9.07
C GLY A 203 -10.72 9.17 -8.42
N GLU A 204 -10.79 9.29 -7.09
CA GLU A 204 -10.00 10.24 -6.33
C GLU A 204 -9.26 9.53 -5.19
N LEU A 205 -7.98 9.87 -5.02
CA LEU A 205 -7.22 9.56 -3.81
C LEU A 205 -7.31 10.79 -2.89
N THR A 206 -7.64 10.57 -1.63
CA THR A 206 -7.70 11.64 -0.63
C THR A 206 -6.65 11.41 0.43
N GLU A 207 -5.72 12.32 0.63
CA GLU A 207 -4.91 12.33 1.85
C GLU A 207 -5.61 13.19 2.90
N LEU A 208 -5.77 12.65 4.11
CA LEU A 208 -6.37 13.37 5.23
C LEU A 208 -5.50 14.57 5.62
N ALA A 209 -6.11 15.53 6.31
CA ALA A 209 -5.36 16.65 6.87
C ALA A 209 -4.21 16.12 7.74
N PRO A 210 -2.99 16.66 7.60
CA PRO A 210 -1.83 16.09 8.24
C PRO A 210 -1.86 16.41 9.72
N HIS A 211 -1.50 15.42 10.55
CA HIS A 211 -1.27 15.62 11.97
C HIS A 211 0.23 15.69 12.23
N ALA A 212 0.63 16.49 13.21
CA ALA A 212 2.01 16.48 13.69
C ALA A 212 2.04 16.48 15.21
N TYR A 213 3.04 15.84 15.79
CA TYR A 213 3.18 15.76 17.24
C TYR A 213 4.63 15.54 17.68
N GLN A 214 4.90 15.89 18.93
CA GLN A 214 6.12 15.50 19.64
C GLN A 214 5.75 14.61 20.81
N THR A 215 6.52 13.56 21.04
CA THR A 215 6.33 12.71 22.22
C THR A 215 7.01 13.35 23.42
N ASP A 216 6.27 13.51 24.53
CA ASP A 216 6.84 13.97 25.79
C ASP A 216 7.80 12.91 26.35
N PRO A 217 9.07 13.26 26.65
CA PRO A 217 10.04 12.28 27.11
C PRO A 217 9.79 11.75 28.53
N ALA A 218 9.00 12.44 29.35
CA ALA A 218 8.68 12.02 30.71
C ALA A 218 7.39 11.19 30.78
N SER A 219 6.34 11.59 30.06
CA SER A 219 5.05 10.89 30.09
C SER A 219 4.83 9.92 28.93
N GLY A 220 5.54 10.08 27.81
CA GLY A 220 5.30 9.34 26.57
C GLY A 220 4.06 9.82 25.79
N GLU A 221 3.37 10.86 26.25
CA GLU A 221 2.16 11.36 25.59
C GLU A 221 2.48 12.19 24.34
N HIS A 222 1.58 12.16 23.35
CA HIS A 222 1.71 12.94 22.13
C HIS A 222 1.24 14.38 22.38
N GLN A 223 2.16 15.34 22.26
CA GLN A 223 1.89 16.78 22.27
C GLN A 223 1.63 17.25 20.83
N PRO A 224 0.41 17.68 20.49
CA PRO A 224 0.08 18.06 19.12
C PRO A 224 0.82 19.34 18.70
N VAL A 225 1.26 19.36 17.46
CA VAL A 225 1.83 20.51 16.76
C VAL A 225 0.89 20.84 15.61
N ALA A 226 0.46 22.09 15.51
CA ALA A 226 -0.40 22.53 14.40
C ALA A 226 0.30 22.21 13.07
N CYS A 227 -0.40 21.55 12.15
CA CYS A 227 0.13 21.15 10.86
C CYS A 227 -0.95 21.33 9.79
N ARG A 228 -0.56 21.76 8.59
CA ARG A 228 -1.44 21.77 7.41
C ARG A 228 -0.63 21.65 6.14
N TYR A 229 -1.25 21.14 5.09
CA TYR A 229 -0.65 21.18 3.76
C TYR A 229 -0.55 22.61 3.23
N ARG A 230 0.51 22.84 2.46
CA ARG A 230 0.63 23.92 1.48
C ARG A 230 0.86 23.33 0.11
N LEU A 231 -0.02 23.69 -0.82
CA LEU A 231 0.05 23.29 -2.22
C LEU A 231 0.73 24.38 -3.06
N HIS A 232 1.85 24.03 -3.71
CA HIS A 232 2.54 24.84 -4.70
C HIS A 232 2.06 24.40 -6.09
N ALA A 233 0.99 25.04 -6.57
CA ALA A 233 0.31 24.60 -7.81
C ALA A 233 1.18 24.69 -9.08
N ALA A 234 2.24 25.52 -9.07
CA ALA A 234 3.11 25.71 -10.22
C ALA A 234 3.90 24.45 -10.63
N ASP A 235 4.25 23.61 -9.65
CA ASP A 235 5.03 22.38 -9.85
C ASP A 235 4.39 21.13 -9.23
N ALA A 236 3.12 21.25 -8.81
CA ALA A 236 2.37 20.20 -8.12
C ALA A 236 3.07 19.65 -6.86
N THR A 237 3.81 20.50 -6.14
CA THR A 237 4.46 20.13 -4.88
C THR A 237 3.58 20.44 -3.67
N VAL A 238 3.47 19.47 -2.76
CA VAL A 238 2.89 19.64 -1.44
C VAL A 238 4.00 19.71 -0.39
N THR A 239 3.84 20.62 0.55
CA THR A 239 4.72 20.82 1.71
C THR A 239 3.90 20.95 2.98
N PHE A 240 4.55 20.88 4.13
CA PHE A 240 3.90 20.98 5.43
C PHE A 240 4.20 22.34 6.06
N GLU A 241 3.15 23.06 6.47
CA GLU A 241 3.28 24.23 7.33
C GLU A 241 3.01 23.84 8.77
N LEU A 242 4.02 24.05 9.61
CA LEU A 242 4.00 23.71 11.03
C LEU A 242 3.81 24.96 11.90
N GLY A 243 3.12 24.77 13.03
CA GLY A 243 3.06 25.71 14.12
C GLY A 243 4.36 25.73 14.94
N ARG A 244 4.30 26.37 16.11
CA ARG A 244 5.44 26.36 17.05
C ARG A 244 5.60 24.97 17.67
N TYR A 245 6.83 24.52 17.78
CA TYR A 245 7.22 23.28 18.46
C TYR A 245 8.65 23.42 19.02
N ASP A 246 9.10 22.46 19.81
CA ASP A 246 10.46 22.45 20.36
C ASP A 246 11.42 21.73 19.39
N HIS A 247 12.33 22.49 18.77
CA HIS A 247 13.30 21.94 17.81
C HIS A 247 14.35 21.02 18.44
N HIS A 248 14.48 20.96 19.77
CA HIS A 248 15.37 20.02 20.45
C HIS A 248 14.76 18.64 20.64
N ARG A 249 13.51 18.44 20.26
CA ARG A 249 12.81 17.16 20.32
C ARG A 249 12.47 16.67 18.91
N PRO A 250 12.41 15.34 18.70
CA PRO A 250 11.88 14.78 17.46
C PRO A 250 10.46 15.29 17.16
N LEU A 251 10.10 15.26 15.88
CA LEU A 251 8.78 15.61 15.38
C LEU A 251 8.31 14.51 14.44
N VAL A 252 7.07 14.08 14.59
CA VAL A 252 6.40 13.19 13.62
C VAL A 252 5.36 13.99 12.85
N ILE A 253 5.29 13.77 11.54
CA ILE A 253 4.23 14.26 10.66
C ILE A 253 3.55 13.04 10.02
N ASP A 254 2.25 12.88 10.26
CA ASP A 254 1.40 11.76 9.82
C ASP A 254 0.36 12.28 8.81
N PRO A 255 0.55 11.99 7.52
CA PRO A 255 -0.53 11.93 6.54
C PRO A 255 -1.14 10.52 6.41
N THR A 256 -2.47 10.42 6.58
CA THR A 256 -3.25 9.20 6.29
C THR A 256 -3.85 9.22 4.88
N VAL A 257 -3.81 8.11 4.14
CA VAL A 257 -4.39 8.00 2.79
C VAL A 257 -5.72 7.26 2.80
N GLN A 258 -6.75 7.87 2.20
CA GLN A 258 -8.06 7.29 1.96
C GLN A 258 -8.31 7.13 0.45
N PHE A 259 -8.81 5.97 0.06
CA PHE A 259 -9.20 5.68 -1.32
C PHE A 259 -10.71 5.88 -1.47
N SER A 260 -11.12 6.63 -2.49
CA SER A 260 -12.51 6.72 -2.93
C SER A 260 -12.58 6.26 -4.38
N THR A 261 -12.73 4.95 -4.55
CA THR A 261 -12.96 4.30 -5.85
C THR A 261 -14.44 4.29 -6.19
#